data_AF-A0A2V9CGJ7-F1
#
_entry.id   AF-A0A2V9CGJ7-F1
#
_cell.length_a   1.000
_cell.length_b   1.000
_cell.length_c   1.000
_cell.angle_alpha   90.00
_cell.angle_beta   90.00
_cell.angle_gamma   90.00
#
_symmetry.space_group_name_H-M   'P 1'
#
loop_
_entity.id
_entity.type
_entity.pdbx_description
1 polymer ?
#
loop_
_entity_poly.entity_id
_entity_poly.type
_entity_poly.pdbx_seq_one_letter_code
_entity_poly.pdbx_strand_id
1 'polypeptide(L)'
;MKPQFAKANADVHSDVCSAEWNCDWVPSLAEPYLRGYTPHFERSKSVLGYRFLAQASATASPRSNKNARPAASQRASAGFFIGYLLDARGLPFLRVAPPEFLAFCFVEPLGGRFHRRLVSAPDSLMRRTAEYIRWLTHHPPRFELFADQHATLVRHIPTHEWPVGRTEHYARNFTIETLAWLVRSALVRRLSDEIASHPTSARRAARK
;
A
#
# COMPACT_ATOMS: atom_id res chain seq x y z
N MET A 1 48.66 21.02 30.87
CA MET A 1 48.79 19.54 30.74
C MET A 1 47.54 18.92 31.33
N LYS A 2 46.71 18.08 30.71
CA LYS A 2 46.43 17.64 29.33
C LYS A 2 44.91 17.37 29.35
N PRO A 3 44.11 17.79 28.35
CA PRO A 3 42.74 17.29 28.19
C PRO A 3 42.82 15.87 27.58
N GLN A 4 42.03 14.92 28.09
CA GLN A 4 41.92 13.58 27.50
C GLN A 4 40.70 13.50 26.57
N PHE A 5 40.98 13.02 25.37
CA PHE A 5 40.11 12.94 24.21
C PHE A 5 39.08 11.79 24.29
N ALA A 6 37.89 12.08 23.75
CA ALA A 6 37.04 11.31 22.83
C ALA A 6 36.99 9.75 22.88
N LYS A 7 35.74 9.25 22.91
CA LYS A 7 35.18 8.19 22.04
C LYS A 7 33.70 8.57 21.83
N ALA A 8 33.25 9.16 20.72
CA ALA A 8 33.15 8.67 19.35
C ALA A 8 32.34 7.36 19.20
N ASN A 9 31.11 7.55 18.72
CA ASN A 9 30.30 6.68 17.85
C ASN A 9 30.20 5.19 18.18
N ALA A 10 29.04 4.79 18.66
CA ALA A 10 28.44 3.52 18.28
C ALA A 10 27.25 3.82 17.36
N ASP A 11 27.52 3.75 16.06
CA ASP A 11 26.52 3.55 15.01
C ASP A 11 25.62 2.38 15.40
N VAL A 12 24.36 2.67 15.75
CA VAL A 12 23.30 1.65 15.83
C VAL A 12 22.69 1.54 14.44
N HIS A 13 23.45 0.94 13.52
CA HIS A 13 22.95 0.48 12.24
C HIS A 13 23.48 -0.93 11.98
N SER A 14 22.60 -1.79 11.44
CA SER A 14 22.75 -3.24 11.18
C SER A 14 22.56 -4.09 12.44
N ASP A 15 21.55 -4.96 12.57
CA ASP A 15 20.90 -5.81 11.57
C ASP A 15 19.38 -5.92 11.79
N VAL A 16 18.57 -5.41 10.85
CA VAL A 16 17.14 -5.73 10.76
C VAL A 16 16.97 -7.05 9.98
N CYS A 17 17.68 -8.08 10.44
CA CYS A 17 17.56 -9.45 9.96
C CYS A 17 17.21 -10.37 11.14
N SER A 18 16.30 -9.93 12.01
CA SER A 18 15.71 -10.81 13.02
C SER A 18 14.67 -11.70 12.34
N ALA A 19 14.75 -13.01 12.57
CA ALA A 19 13.78 -14.04 12.16
C ALA A 19 12.36 -13.85 12.76
N GLU A 20 12.04 -12.64 13.22
CA GLU A 20 10.89 -12.27 14.03
C GLU A 20 9.68 -11.84 13.19
N TRP A 21 9.92 -11.31 11.98
CA TRP A 21 8.86 -10.76 11.13
C TRP A 21 8.55 -11.70 9.96
N ASN A 22 7.40 -12.37 10.03
CA ASN A 22 6.92 -13.29 8.99
C ASN A 22 5.60 -12.77 8.39
N CYS A 23 5.51 -12.74 7.06
CA CYS A 23 4.30 -12.37 6.33
C CYS A 23 3.91 -13.37 5.23
N ASP A 24 4.50 -14.57 5.17
CA ASP A 24 4.25 -15.56 4.10
C ASP A 24 2.80 -16.07 4.07
N TRP A 25 2.08 -15.94 5.19
CA TRP A 25 0.66 -16.26 5.30
C TRP A 25 -0.27 -15.21 4.68
N VAL A 26 0.23 -14.00 4.41
CA VAL A 26 -0.59 -12.85 3.96
C VAL A 26 -1.32 -13.14 2.63
N PRO A 27 -0.68 -13.69 1.58
CA PRO A 27 -1.38 -13.98 0.33
C PRO A 27 -2.55 -14.94 0.49
N SER A 28 -2.34 -16.06 1.19
CA SER A 28 -3.39 -17.06 1.42
C SER A 28 -4.55 -16.52 2.25
N LEU A 29 -4.25 -15.67 3.25
CA LEU A 29 -5.29 -15.03 4.05
C LEU A 29 -6.06 -13.97 3.24
N ALA A 30 -5.38 -13.24 2.35
CA ALA A 30 -5.97 -12.14 1.58
C ALA A 30 -6.77 -12.61 0.36
N GLU A 31 -6.50 -13.80 -0.18
CA GLU A 31 -7.15 -14.37 -1.36
C GLU A 31 -8.68 -14.22 -1.41
N PRO A 32 -9.46 -14.60 -0.37
CA PRO A 32 -10.92 -14.46 -0.43
C PRO A 32 -11.41 -13.01 -0.47
N TYR A 33 -10.59 -12.05 -0.02
CA TYR A 33 -10.94 -10.63 0.04
C TYR A 33 -10.46 -9.85 -1.18
N LEU A 34 -9.28 -10.17 -1.70
CA LEU A 34 -8.60 -9.46 -2.79
C LEU A 34 -8.63 -10.28 -4.09
N ARG A 35 -9.74 -10.96 -4.36
CA ARG A 35 -9.91 -11.75 -5.59
C ARG A 35 -9.67 -10.89 -6.84
N GLY A 36 -8.81 -11.37 -7.73
CA GLY A 36 -8.41 -10.65 -8.96
C GLY A 36 -7.21 -9.72 -8.77
N TYR A 37 -6.65 -9.61 -7.56
CA TYR A 37 -5.40 -8.90 -7.33
C TYR A 37 -4.23 -9.89 -7.34
N THR A 38 -3.11 -9.48 -7.92
CA THR A 38 -1.89 -10.30 -7.97
C THR A 38 -0.97 -9.95 -6.80
N PRO A 39 -0.60 -10.91 -5.92
CA PRO A 39 0.35 -10.67 -4.85
C PRO A 39 1.79 -10.57 -5.39
N HIS A 40 2.53 -9.60 -4.90
CA HIS A 40 3.95 -9.39 -5.16
C HIS A 40 4.64 -9.14 -3.82
N PHE A 41 5.59 -10.00 -3.47
CA PHE A 41 6.38 -9.83 -2.27
C PHE A 41 7.25 -8.57 -2.39
N GLU A 42 7.23 -7.73 -1.37
CA GLU A 42 8.01 -6.51 -1.26
C GLU A 42 8.86 -6.57 0.02
N ARG A 43 10.19 -6.52 -0.17
CA ARG A 43 11.15 -6.48 0.94
C ARG A 43 12.18 -5.39 0.68
N SER A 44 12.30 -4.48 1.63
CA SER A 44 13.33 -3.44 1.66
C SER A 44 13.86 -3.28 3.08
N LYS A 45 14.73 -2.29 3.31
CA LYS A 45 15.16 -1.91 4.66
C LYS A 45 14.01 -1.35 5.51
N SER A 46 12.96 -0.81 4.87
CA SER A 46 11.90 -0.08 5.56
C SER A 46 10.56 -0.80 5.59
N VAL A 47 10.30 -1.71 4.66
CA VAL A 47 9.03 -2.45 4.58
C VAL A 47 9.25 -3.92 4.27
N LEU A 48 8.36 -4.77 4.79
CA LEU A 48 8.32 -6.20 4.55
C LEU A 48 6.86 -6.65 4.43
N GLY A 49 6.44 -7.12 3.26
CA GLY A 49 5.04 -7.51 3.06
C GLY A 49 4.70 -7.88 1.63
N TYR A 50 3.43 -7.76 1.29
CA TYR A 50 2.92 -8.05 -0.05
C TYR A 50 2.16 -6.85 -0.61
N ARG A 51 2.47 -6.50 -1.86
CA ARG A 51 1.62 -5.66 -2.70
C ARG A 51 0.65 -6.53 -3.47
N PHE A 52 -0.62 -6.18 -3.44
CA PHE A 52 -1.69 -6.76 -4.22
C PHE A 52 -2.03 -5.78 -5.34
N LEU A 53 -1.61 -6.07 -6.57
CA LEU A 53 -1.85 -5.21 -7.72
C LEU A 53 -3.20 -5.54 -8.37
N ALA A 54 -4.03 -4.52 -8.62
CA ALA A 54 -5.24 -4.69 -9.42
C ALA A 54 -4.87 -5.06 -10.86
N GLN A 55 -5.50 -6.09 -11.41
CA GLN A 55 -5.28 -6.47 -12.80
C GLN A 55 -6.12 -5.59 -13.75
N ALA A 56 -5.47 -5.03 -14.77
CA ALA A 56 -6.19 -4.51 -15.92
C ALA A 56 -6.76 -5.71 -16.69
N SER A 57 -8.07 -5.71 -16.96
CA SER A 57 -8.74 -6.80 -17.65
C SER A 57 -8.01 -7.16 -18.95
N ALA A 58 -7.61 -8.43 -19.10
CA ALA A 58 -6.84 -8.94 -20.23
C ALA A 58 -7.62 -8.96 -21.57
N THR A 59 -8.86 -8.46 -21.58
CA THR A 59 -9.72 -8.41 -22.78
C THR A 59 -9.29 -7.36 -23.80
N ALA A 60 -8.35 -6.48 -23.48
CA ALA A 60 -7.66 -5.64 -24.45
C ALA A 60 -6.32 -6.26 -24.85
N SER A 61 -6.33 -7.24 -25.74
CA SER A 61 -5.12 -7.68 -26.44
C SER A 61 -4.40 -6.46 -27.04
N PRO A 62 -3.13 -6.20 -26.71
CA PRO A 62 -2.36 -5.21 -27.43
C PRO A 62 -2.09 -5.78 -28.82
N ARG A 63 -2.72 -5.23 -29.86
CA ARG A 63 -2.25 -5.43 -31.24
C ARG A 63 -0.80 -4.96 -31.29
N SER A 64 0.10 -5.93 -31.33
CA SER A 64 1.55 -5.76 -31.40
C SER A 64 1.91 -4.94 -32.64
N ASN A 65 2.08 -3.63 -32.46
CA ASN A 65 2.65 -2.76 -33.48
C ASN A 65 4.16 -2.74 -33.24
N LYS A 66 4.89 -3.53 -34.03
CA LYS A 66 6.35 -3.75 -33.91
C LYS A 66 7.24 -2.50 -34.06
N ASN A 67 6.68 -1.30 -34.30
CA ASN A 67 7.45 -0.10 -34.64
C ASN A 67 7.20 1.13 -33.76
N ALA A 68 6.55 1.00 -32.59
CA ALA A 68 6.38 2.14 -31.68
C ALA A 68 7.48 2.15 -30.60
N ARG A 69 8.45 3.05 -30.73
CA ARG A 69 9.42 3.38 -29.67
C ARG A 69 8.64 3.81 -28.41
N PRO A 70 8.76 3.13 -27.25
CA PRO A 70 7.90 3.43 -26.12
C PRO A 70 8.39 4.72 -25.47
N ALA A 71 7.69 5.82 -25.70
CA ALA A 71 7.68 6.91 -24.73
C ALA A 71 7.09 6.32 -23.44
N ALA A 72 7.84 6.35 -22.35
CA ALA A 72 7.44 5.80 -21.06
C ALA A 72 6.25 6.59 -20.46
N SER A 73 5.05 6.41 -21.01
CA SER A 73 3.83 6.76 -20.31
C SER A 73 3.70 5.74 -19.18
N GLN A 74 4.08 6.16 -17.96
CA GLN A 74 3.92 5.33 -16.77
C GLN A 74 2.47 4.87 -16.69
N ARG A 75 2.27 3.56 -16.86
CA ARG A 75 0.96 2.93 -16.80
C ARG A 75 0.41 3.13 -15.39
N ALA A 76 -0.82 3.62 -15.27
CA ALA A 76 -1.46 3.75 -13.98
C ALA A 76 -1.56 2.37 -13.30
N SER A 77 -1.25 2.34 -12.01
CA SER A 77 -1.34 1.15 -11.17
C SER A 77 -2.13 1.51 -9.90
N ALA A 78 -2.77 0.53 -9.29
CA ALA A 78 -3.37 0.69 -7.98
C ALA A 78 -3.48 -0.67 -7.31
N GLY A 79 -3.61 -0.65 -5.98
CA GLY A 79 -3.66 -1.87 -5.22
C GLY A 79 -3.56 -1.62 -3.72
N PHE A 80 -3.24 -2.70 -3.02
CA PHE A 80 -3.09 -2.70 -1.58
C PHE A 80 -1.72 -3.20 -1.17
N PHE A 81 -1.18 -2.71 -0.07
CA PHE A 81 -0.04 -3.31 0.62
C PHE A 81 -0.50 -3.83 1.97
N ILE A 82 0.02 -4.96 2.41
CA ILE A 82 -0.19 -5.53 3.74
C ILE A 82 1.15 -6.07 4.24
N GLY A 83 1.60 -5.62 5.41
CA GLY A 83 2.88 -6.04 5.97
C GLY A 83 3.39 -5.15 7.09
N TYR A 84 4.69 -5.22 7.34
CA TYR A 84 5.39 -4.48 8.38
C TYR A 84 6.07 -3.23 7.81
N LEU A 85 5.98 -2.13 8.57
CA LEU A 85 6.92 -1.01 8.52
C LEU A 85 8.00 -1.28 9.57
N LEU A 86 9.25 -1.36 9.11
CA LEU A 86 10.43 -1.66 9.93
C LEU A 86 11.30 -0.42 10.18
N ASP A 87 11.16 0.61 9.35
CA ASP A 87 11.92 1.86 9.47
C ASP A 87 11.02 3.04 9.08
N ALA A 88 11.00 4.10 9.91
CA ALA A 88 10.12 5.24 9.76
C ALA A 88 10.37 5.99 8.44
N ARG A 89 11.57 5.85 7.86
CA ARG A 89 11.93 6.42 6.56
C ARG A 89 11.13 5.84 5.40
N GLY A 90 10.51 4.67 5.56
CA GLY A 90 9.63 4.08 4.53
C GLY A 90 8.34 4.85 4.33
N LEU A 91 7.74 5.34 5.43
CA LEU A 91 6.48 6.08 5.44
C LEU A 91 6.58 7.28 6.41
N PRO A 92 7.42 8.29 6.11
CA PRO A 92 7.76 9.36 7.06
C PRO A 92 6.55 10.22 7.46
N PHE A 93 5.51 10.26 6.63
CA PHE A 93 4.29 11.02 6.91
C PHE A 93 3.44 10.42 8.04
N LEU A 94 3.63 9.15 8.41
CA LEU A 94 2.90 8.51 9.52
C LEU A 94 3.39 8.97 10.90
N ARG A 95 4.63 9.45 11.02
CA ARG A 95 5.24 9.90 12.30
C ARG A 95 5.13 8.86 13.42
N VAL A 96 5.35 7.59 13.08
CA VAL A 96 5.26 6.45 14.00
C VAL A 96 6.63 5.99 14.48
N ALA A 97 6.64 5.13 15.49
CA ALA A 97 7.82 4.42 15.97
C ALA A 97 7.72 2.93 15.56
N PRO A 98 8.34 2.53 14.43
CA PRO A 98 8.40 1.13 14.03
C PRO A 98 9.03 0.23 15.11
N PRO A 99 8.73 -1.08 15.11
CA PRO A 99 7.94 -1.78 14.10
C PRO A 99 6.43 -1.58 14.22
N GLU A 100 5.77 -1.43 13.07
CA GLU A 100 4.32 -1.40 12.95
C GLU A 100 3.84 -2.40 11.91
N PHE A 101 2.64 -2.94 12.13
CA PHE A 101 1.94 -3.72 11.12
C PHE A 101 0.83 -2.89 10.49
N LEU A 102 0.72 -2.92 9.17
CA LEU A 102 -0.10 -1.97 8.45
C LEU A 102 -0.67 -2.55 7.16
N ALA A 103 -1.73 -1.89 6.71
CA ALA A 103 -2.28 -2.05 5.39
C ALA A 103 -2.55 -0.68 4.78
N PHE A 104 -2.26 -0.52 3.49
CA PHE A 104 -2.67 0.68 2.78
C PHE A 104 -3.15 0.42 1.36
N CYS A 105 -4.01 1.30 0.87
CA CYS A 105 -4.26 1.42 -0.57
C CYS A 105 -3.23 2.36 -1.20
N PHE A 106 -2.76 2.06 -2.42
CA PHE A 106 -1.94 2.96 -3.23
C PHE A 106 -2.55 3.18 -4.61
N VAL A 107 -2.24 4.33 -5.22
CA VAL A 107 -2.57 4.68 -6.60
C VAL A 107 -1.37 5.38 -7.23
N GLU A 108 -0.86 4.84 -8.33
CA GLU A 108 0.34 5.32 -9.00
C GLU A 108 0.04 5.71 -10.46
N PRO A 109 0.81 6.67 -11.02
CA PRO A 109 1.81 7.48 -10.34
C PRO A 109 1.18 8.54 -9.42
N LEU A 110 1.87 8.85 -8.32
CA LEU A 110 1.48 9.91 -7.38
C LEU A 110 1.31 11.25 -8.12
N GLY A 111 0.22 11.95 -7.86
CA GLY A 111 -0.07 13.23 -8.50
C GLY A 111 -0.43 13.13 -9.99
N GLY A 112 -0.47 11.94 -10.59
CA GLY A 112 -0.94 11.71 -11.95
C GLY A 112 -2.46 11.92 -12.09
N ARG A 113 -2.97 11.95 -13.33
CA ARG A 113 -4.41 12.15 -13.59
C ARG A 113 -5.28 11.09 -12.90
N PHE A 114 -4.85 9.83 -12.92
CA PHE A 114 -5.55 8.73 -12.29
C PHE A 114 -5.59 8.89 -10.76
N HIS A 115 -4.42 9.14 -10.15
CA HIS A 115 -4.30 9.46 -8.73
C HIS A 115 -5.17 10.66 -8.32
N ARG A 116 -5.06 11.80 -9.01
CA ARG A 116 -5.85 13.00 -8.69
C ARG A 116 -7.35 12.72 -8.71
N ARG A 117 -7.85 11.94 -9.67
CA ARG A 117 -9.28 11.58 -9.77
C ARG A 117 -9.73 10.64 -8.65
N LEU A 118 -8.94 9.61 -8.35
CA LEU A 118 -9.35 8.57 -7.38
C LEU A 118 -9.05 8.93 -5.93
N VAL A 119 -8.13 9.86 -5.70
CA VAL A 119 -7.62 10.20 -4.37
C VAL A 119 -7.88 11.66 -4.04
N SER A 120 -7.31 12.61 -4.79
CA SER A 120 -7.25 14.01 -4.37
C SER A 120 -8.55 14.80 -4.61
N ALA A 121 -9.28 14.50 -5.70
CA ALA A 121 -10.48 15.21 -6.12
C ALA A 121 -11.56 15.23 -5.03
N PRO A 122 -12.43 16.27 -5.02
CA PRO A 122 -13.66 16.22 -4.22
C PRO A 122 -14.46 14.96 -4.55
N ASP A 123 -15.03 14.34 -3.52
CA ASP A 123 -15.83 13.11 -3.65
C ASP A 123 -15.13 11.94 -4.36
N SER A 124 -13.79 11.89 -4.32
CA SER A 124 -13.01 10.80 -4.89
C SER A 124 -13.34 9.46 -4.23
N LEU A 125 -12.99 8.36 -4.92
CA LEU A 125 -13.20 7.01 -4.40
C LEU A 125 -12.55 6.83 -3.02
N MET A 126 -11.31 7.30 -2.81
CA MET A 126 -10.63 7.18 -1.52
C MET A 126 -11.27 8.05 -0.44
N ARG A 127 -11.71 9.27 -0.76
CA ARG A 127 -12.39 10.15 0.21
C ARG A 127 -13.70 9.55 0.70
N ARG A 128 -14.57 9.15 -0.23
CA ARG A 128 -15.85 8.50 0.11
C ARG A 128 -15.64 7.23 0.91
N THR A 129 -14.61 6.45 0.57
CA THR A 129 -14.28 5.23 1.30
C THR A 129 -13.81 5.54 2.73
N ALA A 130 -12.90 6.50 2.90
CA ALA A 130 -12.43 6.91 4.22
C ALA A 130 -13.57 7.40 5.11
N GLU A 131 -14.48 8.21 4.56
CA GLU A 131 -15.67 8.69 5.27
C GLU A 131 -16.60 7.55 5.67
N TYR A 132 -16.88 6.62 4.74
CA TYR A 132 -17.73 5.47 5.00
C TYR A 132 -17.16 4.55 6.07
N ILE A 133 -15.86 4.21 5.99
CA ILE A 133 -15.22 3.34 6.98
C ILE A 133 -15.19 4.05 8.34
N ARG A 134 -14.87 5.35 8.38
CA ARG A 134 -14.89 6.14 9.63
C ARG A 134 -16.26 6.11 10.30
N TRP A 135 -17.34 6.10 9.53
CA TRP A 135 -18.70 5.94 10.06
C TRP A 135 -18.95 4.52 10.62
N LEU A 136 -18.41 3.48 9.98
CA LEU A 136 -18.54 2.09 10.45
C LEU A 136 -17.71 1.75 11.69
N THR A 137 -16.58 2.43 11.91
CA THR A 137 -15.61 2.07 12.95
C THR A 137 -15.59 3.11 14.07
N HIS A 138 -16.22 2.79 15.21
CA HIS A 138 -16.25 3.69 16.36
C HIS A 138 -14.94 3.76 17.14
N HIS A 139 -14.10 2.72 17.11
CA HIS A 139 -12.85 2.66 17.88
C HIS A 139 -11.60 2.68 16.97
N PRO A 140 -10.50 3.32 17.38
CA PRO A 140 -9.18 3.15 16.76
C PRO A 140 -8.71 1.69 16.80
N PRO A 141 -7.79 1.27 15.91
CA PRO A 141 -7.13 2.03 14.85
C PRO A 141 -8.00 2.14 13.58
N ARG A 142 -8.19 3.38 13.10
CA ARG A 142 -9.01 3.68 11.91
C ARG A 142 -8.15 3.81 10.67
N PHE A 143 -8.78 3.78 9.51
CA PHE A 143 -8.12 4.22 8.29
C PHE A 143 -7.95 5.75 8.30
N GLU A 144 -6.74 6.20 7.99
CA GLU A 144 -6.37 7.58 7.77
C GLU A 144 -6.15 7.83 6.28
N LEU A 145 -6.63 8.98 5.79
CA LEU A 145 -6.51 9.38 4.39
C LEU A 145 -5.36 10.37 4.22
N PHE A 146 -4.36 9.98 3.42
CA PHE A 146 -3.23 10.78 3.01
C PHE A 146 -3.30 11.05 1.51
N ALA A 147 -4.05 12.08 1.12
CA ALA A 147 -4.41 12.32 -0.29
C ALA A 147 -3.25 12.74 -1.21
N ASP A 148 -2.10 13.06 -0.63
CA ASP A 148 -0.89 13.53 -1.32
C ASP A 148 0.30 12.58 -1.13
N GLN A 149 0.05 11.37 -0.60
CA GLN A 149 1.07 10.36 -0.34
C GLN A 149 0.84 9.13 -1.21
N HIS A 150 1.90 8.35 -1.45
CA HIS A 150 1.81 7.13 -2.25
C HIS A 150 0.93 6.06 -1.58
N ALA A 151 0.96 5.99 -0.25
CA ALA A 151 0.07 5.19 0.57
C ALA A 151 -1.11 6.07 1.02
N THR A 152 -2.25 5.92 0.35
CA THR A 152 -3.33 6.91 0.37
C THR A 152 -4.35 6.67 1.47
N LEU A 153 -4.71 5.41 1.72
CA LEU A 153 -5.68 5.03 2.75
C LEU A 153 -5.01 4.02 3.64
N VAL A 154 -4.54 4.43 4.81
CA VAL A 154 -3.62 3.68 5.66
C VAL A 154 -4.29 3.28 6.95
N ARG A 155 -4.16 2.03 7.37
CA ARG A 155 -4.43 1.58 8.73
C ARG A 155 -3.17 0.92 9.25
N HIS A 156 -2.79 1.20 10.49
CA HIS A 156 -1.58 0.63 11.09
C HIS A 156 -1.76 0.43 12.59
N ILE A 157 -0.92 -0.43 13.17
CA ILE A 157 -0.83 -0.66 14.61
C ILE A 157 0.61 -0.92 15.05
N PRO A 158 1.02 -0.39 16.23
CA PRO A 158 2.30 -0.71 16.82
C PRO A 158 2.37 -2.20 17.18
N THR A 159 3.50 -2.84 16.88
CA THR A 159 3.69 -4.25 17.24
C THR A 159 4.32 -4.43 18.62
N HIS A 160 4.90 -3.37 19.20
CA HIS A 160 5.55 -3.43 20.52
C HIS A 160 4.57 -3.64 21.68
N GLU A 161 3.27 -3.41 21.44
CA GLU A 161 2.21 -3.66 22.42
C GLU A 161 1.72 -5.13 22.38
N TRP A 162 2.18 -5.93 21.42
CA TRP A 162 1.70 -7.30 21.25
C TRP A 162 2.41 -8.27 22.20
N PRO A 163 1.68 -9.26 22.74
CA PRO A 163 2.29 -10.32 23.53
C PRO A 163 3.36 -11.08 22.75
N VAL A 164 4.49 -11.34 23.41
CA VAL A 164 5.61 -12.12 22.86
C VAL A 164 5.10 -13.48 22.35
N GLY A 165 5.54 -13.86 21.15
CA GLY A 165 5.15 -15.13 20.52
C GLY A 165 3.74 -15.14 19.93
N ARG A 166 2.97 -14.03 20.00
CA ARG A 166 1.64 -13.91 19.39
C ARG A 166 1.58 -12.92 18.22
N THR A 167 2.72 -12.40 17.77
CA THR A 167 2.83 -11.42 16.68
C THR A 167 2.00 -11.81 15.45
N GLU A 168 2.13 -13.05 14.97
CA GLU A 168 1.34 -13.51 13.82
C GLU A 168 -0.17 -13.52 14.10
N HIS A 169 -0.60 -13.98 15.30
CA HIS A 169 -2.01 -14.00 15.66
C HIS A 169 -2.65 -12.61 15.59
N TYR A 170 -1.99 -11.59 16.16
CA TYR A 170 -2.48 -10.21 16.14
C TYR A 170 -2.43 -9.62 14.73
N ALA A 171 -1.36 -9.87 13.98
CA ALA A 171 -1.25 -9.43 12.58
C ALA A 171 -2.35 -10.05 11.68
N ARG A 172 -2.68 -11.33 11.87
CA ARG A 172 -3.77 -12.00 11.14
C ARG A 172 -5.12 -11.41 11.48
N ASN A 173 -5.43 -11.21 12.76
CA ASN A 173 -6.70 -10.59 13.18
C ASN A 173 -6.85 -9.18 12.60
N PHE A 174 -5.79 -8.37 12.69
CA PHE A 174 -5.75 -7.05 12.07
C PHE A 174 -6.00 -7.14 10.57
N THR A 175 -5.37 -8.09 9.88
CA THR A 175 -5.53 -8.27 8.42
C THR A 175 -6.96 -8.64 8.05
N ILE A 176 -7.56 -9.61 8.74
CA ILE A 176 -8.95 -10.05 8.51
C ILE A 176 -9.92 -8.86 8.67
N GLU A 177 -9.80 -8.13 9.77
CA GLU A 177 -10.67 -7.00 10.07
C GLU A 177 -10.50 -5.88 9.02
N THR A 178 -9.26 -5.55 8.69
CA THR A 178 -8.91 -4.56 7.66
C THR A 178 -9.53 -4.92 6.32
N LEU A 179 -9.32 -6.16 5.87
CA LEU A 179 -9.82 -6.63 4.58
C LEU A 179 -11.35 -6.68 4.55
N ALA A 180 -11.99 -7.07 5.64
CA ALA A 180 -13.44 -7.05 5.75
C ALA A 180 -14.01 -5.64 5.55
N TRP A 181 -13.38 -4.60 6.12
CA TRP A 181 -13.80 -3.22 5.90
C TRP A 181 -13.55 -2.72 4.47
N LEU A 182 -12.41 -3.10 3.87
CA LEU A 182 -12.11 -2.76 2.47
C LEU A 182 -13.09 -3.41 1.48
N VAL A 183 -13.52 -4.65 1.73
CA VAL A 183 -14.56 -5.32 0.93
C VAL A 183 -15.93 -4.70 1.19
N ARG A 184 -16.31 -4.47 2.45
CA ARG A 184 -17.62 -3.91 2.82
C ARG A 184 -17.84 -2.50 2.28
N SER A 185 -16.78 -1.68 2.21
CA SER A 185 -16.80 -0.36 1.56
C SER A 185 -16.86 -0.41 0.03
N ALA A 186 -16.85 -1.61 -0.57
CA ALA A 186 -16.74 -1.86 -1.99
C ALA A 186 -15.47 -1.31 -2.65
N LEU A 187 -14.46 -0.88 -1.88
CA LEU A 187 -13.23 -0.32 -2.42
C LEU A 187 -12.49 -1.33 -3.29
N VAL A 188 -12.36 -2.58 -2.83
CA VAL A 188 -11.66 -3.64 -3.57
C VAL A 188 -12.23 -3.82 -4.98
N ARG A 189 -13.56 -3.91 -5.10
CA ARG A 189 -14.23 -4.07 -6.41
C ARG A 189 -14.08 -2.80 -7.25
N ARG A 190 -14.43 -1.63 -6.69
CA ARG A 190 -14.43 -0.36 -7.43
C ARG A 190 -13.04 0.01 -7.94
N LEU A 191 -11.99 -0.23 -7.15
CA LEU A 191 -10.62 0.06 -7.58
C LEU A 191 -10.19 -0.82 -8.75
N SER A 192 -10.59 -2.10 -8.75
CA SER A 192 -10.39 -3.01 -9.88
C SER A 192 -11.14 -2.54 -11.13
N ASP A 193 -12.41 -2.15 -10.98
CA ASP A 193 -13.23 -1.61 -12.08
C ASP A 193 -12.60 -0.35 -12.69
N GLU A 194 -12.05 0.53 -11.85
CA GLU A 194 -11.37 1.76 -12.27
C GLU A 194 -10.07 1.48 -13.03
N ILE A 195 -9.29 0.49 -12.62
CA ILE A 195 -8.07 0.06 -13.32
C ILE A 195 -8.42 -0.58 -14.68
N ALA A 196 -9.45 -1.42 -14.72
CA ALA A 196 -9.92 -2.03 -15.96
C ALA A 196 -10.48 -1.02 -16.95
N SER A 197 -11.14 0.03 -16.45
CA SER A 197 -11.76 1.09 -17.27
C SER A 197 -10.79 2.21 -17.64
N HIS A 198 -9.61 2.27 -17.03
CA HIS A 198 -8.65 3.34 -17.31
C HIS A 198 -8.05 3.16 -18.70
N PRO A 199 -8.27 4.09 -19.65
CA PRO A 199 -7.70 3.96 -20.98
C PRO A 199 -6.18 4.07 -20.88
N THR A 200 -5.47 2.97 -21.14
CA THR A 200 -4.05 3.00 -21.47
C THR A 200 -3.90 3.89 -22.70
N SER A 201 -3.36 5.09 -22.49
CA SER A 201 -3.25 6.15 -23.49
C SER A 201 -2.56 5.66 -24.76
N ALA A 202 -3.35 5.31 -25.79
CA ALA A 202 -2.90 5.04 -27.14
C ALA A 202 -3.80 5.67 -28.22
N ARG A 203 -4.67 6.62 -27.86
CA ARG A 203 -5.61 7.21 -28.83
C ARG A 203 -5.76 8.72 -28.67
N ARG A 204 -4.75 9.47 -29.14
CA ARG A 204 -4.99 10.85 -29.59
C ARG A 204 -3.89 11.35 -30.53
N ALA A 205 -3.93 10.90 -31.79
CA ALA A 205 -3.34 11.61 -32.93
C ALA A 205 -3.87 11.02 -34.25
N ALA A 206 -5.10 11.38 -34.64
CA ALA A 206 -5.57 11.29 -36.02
C ALA A 206 -6.89 12.07 -36.15
N ARG A 207 -6.78 13.39 -36.19
CA ARG A 207 -7.75 14.29 -36.84
C ARG A 207 -6.93 15.51 -37.29
N LYS A 208 -6.38 15.39 -38.50
CA LYS A 208 -6.23 16.52 -39.41
C LYS A 208 -7.38 16.41 -40.40
#